data_AF-A0A3D1RC87-F1
#
_entry.id   AF-A0A3D1RC87-F1
#
_cell.length_a   1.000
_cell.length_b   1.000
_cell.length_c   1.000
_cell.angle_alpha   90.00
_cell.angle_beta   90.00
_cell.angle_gamma   90.00
#
_symmetry.space_group_name_H-M   'P 1'
#
loop_
_entity.id
_entity.type
_entity.pdbx_description
1 polymer ?
#
loop_
_entity_poly.entity_id
_entity_poly.type
_entity_poly.pdbx_seq_one_letter_code
_entity_poly.pdbx_strand_id
1 'polypeptide(L)' 'MRYYLIAGEASGDLHGSNLMYAILRYDETSAFRCWGGDL' A
#
# COMPACT_ATOMS: atom_id res chain seq x y z
N MET A 1 0.66 -11.69 -5.27
CA MET A 1 -0.77 -11.38 -5.55
C MET A 1 -0.93 -9.94 -6.10
N ARG A 2 -2.12 -9.49 -6.54
CA ARG A 2 -2.34 -8.09 -6.98
C ARG A 2 -3.22 -7.34 -5.98
N TYR A 3 -2.73 -6.20 -5.48
CA TYR A 3 -3.41 -5.39 -4.48
C TYR A 3 -3.70 -3.97 -5.00
N TYR A 4 -4.85 -3.44 -4.61
CA TYR A 4 -5.19 -2.03 -4.78
C TYR A 4 -5.28 -1.39 -3.39
N LEU A 5 -4.50 -0.34 -3.14
CA LEU A 5 -4.58 0.48 -1.93
C LEU A 5 -5.14 1.86 -2.29
N ILE A 6 -6.12 2.31 -1.53
CA ILE A 6 -6.70 3.66 -1.66
C ILE A 6 -6.68 4.28 -0.27
N ALA A 7 -5.99 5.40 -0.15
CA ALA A 7 -5.96 6.22 1.06
C ALA A 7 -6.60 7.58 0.74
N GLY A 8 -7.34 8.13 1.71
CA GLY A 8 -7.97 9.45 1.59
C GLY A 8 -7.30 10.54 2.41
N GLU A 9 -6.25 10.20 3.16
CA GLU A 9 -5.51 11.08 4.06
C GLU A 9 -4.06 10.60 4.21
N ALA A 10 -3.15 11.50 4.60
CA ALA A 10 -1.73 11.19 4.74
C ALA A 10 -1.43 10.07 5.76
N SER A 11 -2.24 9.95 6.82
CA SER A 11 -2.18 8.82 7.75
C SER A 11 -2.46 7.50 7.04
N GLY A 12 -3.40 7.47 6.09
CA GLY A 12 -3.71 6.30 5.29
C GLY A 12 -2.53 5.86 4.41
N ASP A 13 -1.81 6.80 3.82
CA ASP A 13 -0.60 6.51 3.03
C ASP A 13 0.51 5.87 3.86
N LEU A 14 0.75 6.39 5.08
CA LEU A 14 1.73 5.84 6.01
C LEU A 14 1.40 4.40 6.44
N HIS A 15 0.14 4.13 6.78
CA HIS A 15 -0.27 2.78 7.16
C HIS A 15 -0.26 1.84 5.94
N GLY A 16 -0.65 2.36 4.77
CA GLY A 16 -0.61 1.64 3.50
C GLY A 16 0.81 1.20 3.14
N SER A 17 1.81 2.08 3.28
CA SER A 17 3.21 1.73 3.00
C SER A 17 3.74 0.64 3.92
N ASN A 18 3.37 0.67 5.22
CA ASN A 18 3.75 -0.37 6.18
C ASN A 18 3.13 -1.73 5.82
N LEU A 19 1.87 -1.73 5.39
CA LEU A 19 1.19 -2.94 4.93
C LEU A 19 1.84 -3.52 3.67
N MET A 20 2.13 -2.68 2.68
CA MET A 20 2.82 -3.10 1.45
C MET A 20 4.18 -3.74 1.77
N TYR A 21 4.94 -3.11 2.67
CA TYR A 21 6.24 -3.62 3.12
C TYR A 21 6.12 -4.98 3.80
N ALA A 22 5.13 -5.16 4.69
CA ALA A 22 4.89 -6.43 5.35
C ALA A 22 4.49 -7.54 4.36
N ILE A 23 3.63 -7.25 3.37
CA ILE A 23 3.21 -8.22 2.36
C ILE A 23 4.40 -8.65 1.49
N LEU A 24 5.22 -7.71 1.04
CA LEU A 24 6.39 -7.99 0.20
C LEU A 24 7.44 -8.88 0.90
N ARG A 25 7.52 -8.86 2.24
CA ARG A 25 8.40 -9.77 3.00
C ARG A 25 7.98 -11.24 2.91
N TYR A 26 6.70 -11.52 2.66
CA TYR A 26 6.18 -12.89 2.57
C TYR A 26 5.86 -13.31 1.13
N ASP A 27 5.61 -12.34 0.24
CA ASP A 27 5.38 -12.55 -1.19
C ASP A 27 5.99 -11.40 -2.00
N GLU A 28 7.27 -11.56 -2.36
CA GLU A 28 8.04 -10.59 -3.15
C GLU A 28 7.47 -10.36 -4.56
N THR A 29 6.64 -11.29 -5.05
CA THR A 29 6.01 -11.19 -6.39
C THR A 29 4.72 -10.37 -6.35
N SER A 30 4.33 -9.85 -5.19
CA SER A 30 3.15 -9.02 -5.06
C SER A 30 3.27 -7.69 -5.78
N ALA A 31 2.24 -7.38 -6.56
CA ALA A 31 2.14 -6.13 -7.29
C ALA A 31 1.07 -5.23 -6.68
N PHE A 32 1.36 -3.93 -6.61
CA PHE A 32 0.50 -2.94 -5.97
C PHE A 32 0.13 -1.84 -6.95
N ARG A 33 -1.12 -1.40 -6.89
CA ARG A 33 -1.56 -0.11 -7.41
C ARG A 33 -2.10 0.69 -6.24
N CYS A 34 -1.63 1.93 -6.10
CA CYS A 34 -2.01 2.78 -5.00
C CYS A 34 -2.54 4.12 -5.52
N TRP A 35 -3.54 4.64 -4.82
CA TRP A 35 -4.01 6.02 -4.95
C TRP A 35 -3.97 6.63 -3.56
N GLY A 36 -3.06 7.60 -3.37
CA GLY A 36 -2.87 8.25 -2.08
C GLY A 36 -3.88 9.37 -1.83
N GLY A 37 -3.94 9.80 -0.57
CA GLY A 37 -4.76 10.96 -0.20
C GLY A 37 -4.14 12.21 -0.79
N ASP A 38 -4.95 13.05 -1.43
CA ASP A 38 -4.49 14.34 -1.93
C ASP A 38 -3.83 15.13 -0.78
N LEU A 39 -2.65 15.66 -1.10
CA LEU A 39 -1.97 16.73 -0.35
C LEU A 39 -2.92 17.91 -0.10
#